data_AF-A0A2Y4YBT7-F1
#
_entry.id   AF-A0A2Y4YBT7-F1
#
_cell.length_a   1.000
_cell.length_b   1.000
_cell.length_c   1.000
_cell.angle_alpha   90.00
_cell.angle_beta   90.00
_cell.angle_gamma   90.00
#
_symmetry.space_group_name_H-M   'P 1'
#
loop_
_entity.id
_entity.type
_entity.pdbx_description
1 polymer ?
#
loop_
_entity_poly.entity_id
_entity_poly.type
_entity_poly.pdbx_seq_one_letter_code
_entity_poly.pdbx_strand_id
1 'polypeptide(L)' 'MRPVKLNDLHAGMQWIPLVPEQNNILPYSARLKSTQKSVNPGLVRASATFTLEFQ' A
#
# COMPACT_ATOMS: atom_id res chain seq x y z
N MET A 1 -9.79 -6.53 1.61
CA MET A 1 -8.88 -5.45 1.18
C MET A 1 -8.27 -5.83 -0.18
N ARG A 2 -8.27 -4.90 -1.15
CA ARG A 2 -7.62 -5.11 -2.45
C ARG A 2 -6.10 -4.92 -2.31
N PRO A 3 -5.25 -5.75 -2.96
CA PRO A 3 -3.81 -5.52 -2.97
C PRO A 3 -3.46 -4.20 -3.63
N VAL A 4 -2.58 -3.42 -3.01
CA VAL A 4 -1.97 -2.24 -3.63
C VAL A 4 -0.75 -2.70 -4.42
N LYS A 5 -0.70 -2.38 -5.72
CA LYS A 5 0.47 -2.62 -6.55
C LYS A 5 1.50 -1.52 -6.32
N LEU A 6 2.74 -1.90 -6.02
CA LEU A 6 3.84 -0.97 -5.84
C LEU A 6 4.40 -0.55 -7.20
N ASN A 7 4.76 0.72 -7.35
CA ASN A 7 5.37 1.31 -8.56
C ASN A 7 4.52 1.20 -9.84
N ASP A 8 3.20 1.03 -9.73
CA ASP A 8 2.30 1.09 -10.88
C ASP A 8 2.03 2.55 -11.29
N LEU A 9 1.69 2.78 -12.55
CA LEU A 9 1.31 4.10 -13.04
C LEU A 9 0.09 4.60 -12.25
N HIS A 10 0.17 5.84 -11.76
CA HIS A 10 -0.87 6.48 -10.93
C HIS A 10 -2.25 6.49 -11.62
N ALA A 11 -2.27 6.44 -12.96
CA ALA A 11 -3.47 6.41 -13.79
C ALA A 11 -4.47 5.28 -13.46
N GLY A 12 -4.03 4.21 -12.78
CA GLY A 12 -4.89 3.12 -12.34
C GLY A 12 -5.49 3.25 -10.94
N MET A 13 -5.08 4.24 -10.13
CA MET A 13 -5.59 4.43 -8.77
C MET A 13 -6.83 5.33 -8.76
N GLN A 14 -7.81 4.98 -7.92
CA GLN A 14 -9.01 5.81 -7.72
C GLN A 14 -8.71 6.92 -6.71
N TRP A 15 -9.20 8.13 -7.00
CA TRP A 15 -9.20 9.24 -6.05
C TRP A 15 -9.96 8.87 -4.78
N ILE A 16 -9.34 9.11 -3.63
CA ILE A 16 -9.97 8.91 -2.32
C ILE A 16 -10.54 10.25 -1.88
N PRO A 17 -11.87 10.39 -1.70
CA PRO A 17 -12.45 11.63 -1.22
C PRO A 17 -11.98 11.90 0.22
N LEU A 18 -11.49 13.10 0.46
CA LEU A 18 -11.17 13.59 1.79
C LEU A 18 -12.29 14.53 2.25
N VAL A 19 -12.62 14.49 3.54
CA VAL A 19 -13.55 15.45 4.13
C VAL A 19 -12.75 16.68 4.59
N PRO A 20 -13.05 17.89 4.08
CA PRO A 20 -12.38 19.11 4.51
C PRO A 20 -12.50 19.33 6.01
N GLU A 21 -11.47 19.94 6.60
CA GLU A 21 -11.44 20.34 8.02
C GLU A 21 -11.58 19.19 9.04
N GLN A 22 -11.45 17.94 8.57
CA GLN A 22 -11.45 16.75 9.41
C GLN A 22 -10.11 16.01 9.34
N ASN A 23 -9.80 15.28 10.41
CA ASN A 23 -8.69 14.33 10.39
C ASN A 23 -9.07 13.10 9.53
N ASN A 24 -8.48 12.99 8.35
CA ASN A 24 -8.73 11.89 7.43
C ASN A 24 -7.77 10.72 7.72
N ILE A 25 -8.30 9.58 8.16
CA ILE A 25 -7.52 8.37 8.47
C ILE A 25 -7.66 7.37 7.34
N LEU A 26 -6.55 7.01 6.69
CA LEU A 26 -6.51 6.02 5.62
C LEU A 26 -5.99 4.66 6.15
N PRO A 27 -6.87 3.65 6.34
CA PRO A 27 -6.45 2.38 6.91
C PRO A 27 -5.75 1.48 5.90
N TYR A 28 -4.54 1.02 6.23
CA TYR A 28 -3.76 0.06 5.45
C TYR A 28 -3.34 -1.13 6.32
N SER A 29 -3.10 -2.27 5.66
CA SER A 29 -2.50 -3.45 6.29
C SER A 29 -1.41 -4.04 5.42
N ALA A 30 -0.41 -4.64 6.05
CA ALA A 30 0.67 -5.35 5.39
C ALA A 30 0.71 -6.80 5.88
N ARG A 31 1.06 -7.71 4.98
CA ARG A 31 1.27 -9.13 5.28
C ARG A 31 2.35 -9.71 4.38
N LEU A 32 3.03 -10.73 4.87
CA LEU A 32 3.90 -11.55 4.02
C LEU A 32 3.03 -12.47 3.16
N LYS A 33 3.35 -12.55 1.87
CA LYS A 33 2.72 -13.48 0.92
C LYS A 33 3.82 -14.34 0.31
N SER A 34 3.68 -15.66 0.40
CA SER A 34 4.66 -16.55 -0.23
C SER A 34 4.62 -16.41 -1.75
N THR A 35 5.80 -16.38 -2.37
CA THR A 35 6.00 -16.41 -3.83
C THR A 35 6.57 -17.74 -4.31
N GLN A 36 6.99 -18.61 -3.38
CA GLN A 36 7.60 -19.92 -3.66
C GLN A 36 6.95 -21.00 -2.79
N LYS A 37 7.09 -22.27 -3.19
CA LYS A 37 6.52 -23.41 -2.44
C LYS A 37 7.20 -23.62 -1.08
N SER A 38 8.51 -23.35 -1.01
CA SER A 38 9.31 -23.39 0.22
C SER A 38 10.00 -22.05 0.39
N VAL A 39 10.07 -21.55 1.62
CA VAL A 39 10.72 -20.27 1.96
C VAL A 39 11.74 -20.56 3.05
N ASN A 40 12.98 -20.12 2.84
CA ASN A 40 14.01 -20.25 3.87
C ASN A 40 13.70 -19.28 5.03
N PRO A 41 13.76 -19.74 6.29
CA PRO A 41 13.53 -18.87 7.44
C PRO A 41 14.63 -17.81 7.55
N GLY A 42 14.27 -16.63 8.03
CA GLY A 42 15.21 -15.52 8.22
C GLY A 42 14.51 -14.21 8.57
N LEU A 43 15.32 -13.17 8.81
CA LEU A 43 14.81 -11.83 9.08
C LEU A 43 14.24 -11.20 7.80
N VAL A 44 13.02 -10.70 7.87
CA VAL A 44 12.38 -9.98 6.76
C VAL A 44 12.44 -8.48 7.05
N ARG A 45 12.99 -7.72 6.12
CA ARG A 45 13.03 -6.25 6.14
C ARG A 45 12.56 -5.72 4.80
N ALA A 46 11.75 -4.67 4.83
CA ALA A 46 11.28 -3.97 3.63
C ALA A 46 11.04 -2.50 3.95
N SER A 47 11.16 -1.66 2.94
CA SER A 47 10.78 -0.25 2.96
C SER A 47 9.88 0.05 1.75
N ALA A 48 8.95 0.97 1.94
CA ALA A 48 8.12 1.52 0.88
C ALA A 48 7.79 2.97 1.21
N THR A 49 7.56 3.78 0.17
CA THR A 49 7.16 5.18 0.29
C THR A 49 5.67 5.30 -0.04
N PHE A 50 4.94 6.08 0.76
CA PHE A 50 3.56 6.44 0.47
C PHE A 50 3.53 7.85 -0.11
N THR A 51 2.92 8.02 -1.28
CA THR A 51 2.75 9.31 -1.94
C THR A 51 1.29 9.74 -1.83
N LEU A 52 1.06 10.94 -1.29
CA LEU A 52 -0.22 11.64 -1.33
C LEU A 52 -0.21 12.62 -2.50
N GLU A 53 -1.01 12.33 -3.52
CA GLU A 53 -1.27 13.23 -4.64
C GLU A 53 -2.59 13.96 -4.40
N PHE A 54 -2.66 15.23 -4.77
CA PHE A 54 -3.84 16.09 -4.62
C PHE A 54 -4.23 16.62 -5.99
N GLN A 55 -5.53 16.87 -6.19
CA GLN A 55 -6.08 17.51 -7.39
C GLN A 55 -5.75 19.01 -7.44
#